data_AF-A0A0R0JBA3-F1
#
_entry.id   AF-A0A0R0JBA3-F1
#
_cell.length_a   1.000
_cell.length_b   1.000
_cell.length_c   1.000
_cell.angle_alpha   90.00
_cell.angle_beta   90.00
_cell.angle_gamma   90.00
#
_symmetry.space_group_name_H-M   'P 1'
#
loop_
_entity.id
_entity.type
_entity.pdbx_description
1 polymer ?
#
loop_
_entity_poly.entity_id
_entity_poly.type
_entity_poly.pdbx_seq_one_letter_code
_entity_poly.pdbx_strand_id
1 'polypeptide(L)'
;MARYSFLLALLLLLFAVVTSTTDDILIRQVVPDAVSEATEKEDEDHLLNEEHHFTSFKAKFGKKYVTKEEHNRRFGVFKSNLHRARLHAKLDPSVVHNITKLSDLTSTEFHKGAITNVKDQGACGLCWSFSTTRSLEGAHYLATGELGSLSEQQLVDCDHVVSCLGTGCRHGLWPN
;
A
#
# COMPACT_ATOMS: atom_id res chain seq x y z
N MET A 1 36.15 -2.04 55.46
CA MET A 1 34.70 -1.98 55.14
C MET A 1 34.40 -1.05 53.95
N ALA A 2 34.95 0.16 53.86
CA ALA A 2 34.63 1.14 52.79
C ALA A 2 34.86 0.69 51.33
N ARG A 3 35.84 -0.19 51.04
CA ARG A 3 36.09 -0.68 49.67
C ARG A 3 34.95 -1.53 49.10
N TYR A 4 34.30 -2.33 49.94
CA TYR A 4 33.14 -3.14 49.52
C TYR A 4 31.88 -2.30 49.33
N SER A 5 31.72 -1.23 50.11
CA SER A 5 30.61 -0.27 49.97
C SER A 5 30.61 0.43 48.60
N PHE A 6 31.79 0.81 48.09
CA PHE A 6 31.91 1.41 46.76
C PHE A 6 31.56 0.43 45.63
N LEU A 7 31.98 -0.83 45.74
CA LEU A 7 31.65 -1.86 44.74
C LEU A 7 30.15 -2.18 44.73
N LEU A 8 29.51 -2.26 45.91
CA LEU A 8 28.07 -2.44 46.03
C LEU A 8 27.29 -1.27 45.42
N ALA A 9 27.71 -0.03 45.67
CA ALA A 9 27.09 1.16 45.09
C ALA A 9 27.24 1.20 43.56
N LEU A 10 28.42 0.82 43.02
CA LEU A 10 28.65 0.73 41.59
C LEU A 10 27.77 -0.36 40.94
N LEU A 11 27.61 -1.50 41.61
CA LEU A 11 26.81 -2.61 41.12
C LEU A 11 25.31 -2.29 41.14
N LEU A 12 24.84 -1.55 42.15
CA LEU A 12 23.47 -1.02 42.21
C LEU A 12 23.21 0.03 41.11
N LEU A 13 24.16 0.91 40.83
CA LEU A 13 24.07 1.87 39.72
C LEU A 13 24.03 1.17 38.36
N LEU A 14 24.87 0.15 38.14
CA LEU A 14 24.83 -0.65 36.92
C LEU A 14 23.49 -1.39 36.76
N PHE A 15 22.94 -1.95 37.85
CA PHE A 15 21.64 -2.60 37.82
C PHE A 15 20.51 -1.60 37.49
N ALA A 16 20.55 -0.40 38.05
CA ALA A 16 19.59 0.67 37.74
C ALA A 16 19.66 1.12 36.27
N VAL A 17 20.87 1.21 35.69
CA VAL A 17 21.05 1.52 34.26
C VAL A 17 20.48 0.42 33.37
N VAL A 18 20.68 -0.86 33.72
CA VAL A 18 20.08 -1.99 32.98
C VAL A 18 18.55 -1.97 33.03
N THR A 19 17.96 -1.58 34.17
CA THR A 19 16.49 -1.44 34.27
C THR A 19 15.94 -0.23 33.53
N SER A 20 16.75 0.81 33.28
CA SER A 20 16.30 2.02 32.56
C SER A 20 16.26 1.83 31.04
N THR A 21 16.87 0.77 30.50
CA THR A 21 16.89 0.52 29.05
C THR A 21 15.75 -0.38 28.55
N THR A 22 14.76 -0.69 29.40
CA THR A 22 13.55 -1.39 28.94
C THR A 22 12.39 -0.45 28.68
N ASP A 23 12.64 0.85 28.51
CA ASP A 23 11.67 1.72 27.84
C ASP A 23 11.50 1.20 26.41
N ASP A 24 10.39 0.49 26.25
CA ASP A 24 9.94 -0.21 25.07
C ASP A 24 10.31 0.51 23.77
N ILE A 25 11.21 -0.10 23.00
CA ILE A 25 11.37 0.15 21.55
C ILE A 25 10.20 -0.49 20.79
N LEU A 26 9.10 -0.83 21.46
CA LEU A 26 7.86 -1.21 20.81
C LEU A 26 7.24 0.04 20.20
N ILE A 27 7.26 0.09 18.88
CA ILE A 27 6.45 0.97 18.05
C ILE A 27 5.05 1.00 18.67
N ARG A 28 4.62 2.16 19.16
CA ARG A 28 3.24 2.39 19.62
C ARG A 28 2.31 1.91 18.51
N GLN A 29 1.67 0.77 18.73
CA GLN A 29 0.68 0.23 17.80
C GLN A 29 -0.42 1.28 17.68
N VAL A 30 -0.66 1.80 16.47
CA VAL A 30 -1.66 2.87 16.23
C VAL A 30 -3.09 2.31 16.20
N VAL A 31 -3.33 1.17 16.85
CA VAL A 31 -4.65 0.59 16.99
C VAL A 31 -4.89 0.33 18.48
N PRO A 32 -5.91 0.95 19.11
CA PRO A 32 -6.27 0.60 20.47
C PRO A 32 -6.93 -0.80 20.50
N ASP A 33 -6.51 -1.65 21.43
CA ASP A 33 -7.05 -3.00 21.69
C ASP A 33 -8.46 -3.00 22.32
N ALA A 34 -9.24 -1.93 22.17
CA ALA A 34 -10.48 -1.71 22.91
C ALA A 34 -11.69 -1.57 21.98
N VAL A 35 -12.12 -2.66 21.33
CA VAL A 35 -13.53 -2.83 20.87
C VAL A 35 -13.87 -4.33 20.84
N SER A 36 -14.27 -4.89 21.98
CA SER A 36 -14.90 -6.22 22.01
C SER A 36 -15.90 -6.35 23.14
N GLU A 37 -16.92 -5.49 23.21
CA GLU A 37 -18.05 -5.75 24.14
C GLU A 37 -19.38 -5.03 23.82
N ALA A 38 -19.61 -4.61 22.57
CA ALA A 38 -20.88 -4.02 22.16
C ALA A 38 -21.28 -4.41 20.73
N THR A 39 -21.76 -5.63 20.50
CA THR A 39 -22.28 -5.98 19.17
C THR A 39 -23.32 -7.10 19.24
N GLU A 40 -24.60 -6.72 19.23
CA GLU A 40 -25.71 -7.57 18.79
C GLU A 40 -26.71 -6.73 17.97
N LYS A 41 -26.94 -5.47 18.37
CA LYS A 41 -27.73 -4.50 17.59
C LYS A 41 -26.91 -3.74 16.55
N GLU A 42 -25.63 -3.52 16.82
CA GLU A 42 -24.70 -2.90 15.87
C GLU A 42 -24.38 -3.84 14.70
N ASP A 43 -24.44 -5.17 14.89
CA ASP A 43 -24.10 -6.14 13.85
C ASP A 43 -25.11 -6.12 12.69
N GLU A 44 -26.41 -6.11 12.95
CA GLU A 44 -27.42 -6.10 11.88
C GLU A 44 -27.37 -4.81 11.05
N ASP A 45 -27.25 -3.63 11.68
CA ASP A 45 -27.07 -2.36 10.96
C ASP A 45 -25.75 -2.34 10.17
N HIS A 46 -24.66 -2.83 10.78
CA HIS A 46 -23.37 -2.94 10.11
C HIS A 46 -23.40 -3.91 8.93
N LEU A 47 -24.06 -5.05 9.06
CA LEU A 47 -24.21 -6.07 8.00
C LEU A 47 -25.07 -5.54 6.84
N LEU A 48 -26.21 -4.90 7.13
CA LEU A 48 -27.04 -4.25 6.10
C LEU A 48 -26.27 -3.14 5.38
N ASN A 49 -25.45 -2.39 6.12
CA ASN A 49 -24.59 -1.36 5.57
C ASN A 49 -23.52 -1.94 4.62
N GLU A 50 -22.89 -3.07 4.98
CA GLU A 50 -21.93 -3.77 4.14
C GLU A 50 -22.56 -4.34 2.86
N GLU A 51 -23.72 -5.00 2.98
CA GLU A 51 -24.48 -5.56 1.85
C GLU A 51 -24.89 -4.45 0.87
N HIS A 52 -25.38 -3.32 1.42
CA HIS A 52 -25.74 -2.13 0.64
C HIS A 52 -24.51 -1.52 -0.07
N HIS A 53 -23.39 -1.37 0.63
CA HIS A 53 -22.14 -0.88 0.05
C HIS A 53 -21.62 -1.80 -1.06
N PHE A 54 -21.69 -3.12 -0.86
CA PHE A 54 -21.24 -4.08 -1.87
C PHE A 54 -22.16 -4.12 -3.08
N THR A 55 -23.48 -4.01 -2.88
CA THR A 55 -24.46 -3.89 -3.97
C THR A 55 -24.22 -2.62 -4.78
N SER A 56 -24.03 -1.49 -4.10
CA SER A 56 -23.69 -0.21 -4.73
C SER A 56 -22.35 -0.28 -5.47
N PHE A 57 -21.34 -0.93 -4.90
CA PHE A 57 -20.05 -1.17 -5.53
C PHE A 57 -20.18 -1.98 -6.82
N LYS A 58 -20.95 -3.09 -6.78
CA LYS A 58 -21.19 -3.92 -7.96
C LYS A 58 -21.88 -3.12 -9.06
N ALA A 59 -22.92 -2.35 -8.71
CA ALA A 59 -23.63 -1.50 -9.66
C ALA A 59 -22.73 -0.41 -10.25
N LYS A 60 -21.98 0.31 -9.41
CA LYS A 60 -21.11 1.42 -9.81
C LYS A 60 -19.99 0.99 -10.76
N PHE A 61 -19.40 -0.17 -10.52
CA PHE A 61 -18.24 -0.66 -11.29
C PHE A 61 -18.56 -1.83 -12.23
N GLY A 62 -19.84 -2.16 -12.42
CA GLY A 62 -20.27 -3.25 -13.31
C GLY A 62 -19.76 -4.63 -12.93
N LYS A 63 -19.53 -4.89 -11.63
CA LYS A 63 -18.93 -6.15 -11.17
C LYS A 63 -19.93 -7.30 -11.29
N LYS A 64 -19.49 -8.39 -11.91
CA LYS A 64 -20.21 -9.65 -12.03
C LYS A 64 -19.26 -10.79 -11.69
N TYR A 65 -19.72 -11.73 -10.87
CA TYR A 65 -18.96 -12.92 -10.48
C TYR A 65 -19.67 -14.15 -11.03
N VAL A 66 -18.89 -15.09 -11.57
CA VAL A 66 -19.42 -16.25 -12.30
C VAL A 66 -20.14 -17.22 -11.37
N THR A 67 -19.62 -17.42 -10.16
CA THR A 67 -20.14 -18.39 -9.19
C THR A 67 -20.53 -17.72 -7.88
N LYS A 68 -21.42 -18.36 -7.10
CA LYS A 68 -21.80 -17.90 -5.77
C LYS A 68 -20.62 -17.95 -4.81
N GLU A 69 -19.75 -18.94 -4.97
CA GLU A 69 -18.53 -19.12 -4.19
C GLU A 69 -17.59 -17.93 -4.41
N GLU A 70 -17.38 -17.52 -5.66
CA GLU A 70 -16.55 -16.34 -5.97
C GLU A 70 -17.22 -15.05 -5.48
N HIS A 71 -18.54 -14.91 -5.62
CA HIS A 71 -19.28 -13.78 -5.05
C HIS A 71 -19.05 -13.67 -3.54
N ASN A 72 -19.18 -14.77 -2.81
CA ASN A 72 -19.00 -14.80 -1.35
C ASN A 72 -17.54 -14.51 -0.96
N ARG A 73 -16.57 -15.05 -1.70
CA ARG A 73 -15.15 -14.76 -1.50
C ARG A 73 -14.87 -13.26 -1.68
N ARG A 74 -15.33 -12.68 -2.79
CA ARG A 74 -15.14 -11.26 -3.12
C ARG A 74 -15.85 -10.35 -2.12
N PHE A 75 -17.03 -10.73 -1.64
CA PHE A 75 -17.73 -10.01 -0.58
C PHE A 75 -16.92 -9.99 0.73
N GLY A 76 -16.35 -11.13 1.14
CA GLY A 76 -15.48 -11.19 2.31
C GLY A 76 -14.26 -10.27 2.20
N VAL A 77 -13.59 -10.26 1.04
CA VAL A 77 -12.47 -9.34 0.76
C VAL A 77 -12.92 -7.88 0.79
N PHE A 78 -14.07 -7.57 0.19
CA PHE A 78 -14.64 -6.23 0.19
C PHE A 78 -14.91 -5.72 1.60
N LYS A 79 -15.50 -6.54 2.47
CA LYS A 79 -15.73 -6.18 3.89
C LYS A 79 -14.42 -5.86 4.61
N SER A 80 -13.42 -6.71 4.47
CA SER A 80 -12.09 -6.49 5.07
C SER A 80 -11.45 -5.18 4.57
N ASN A 81 -11.55 -4.90 3.26
CA ASN A 81 -11.05 -3.67 2.68
C ASN A 81 -11.83 -2.42 3.13
N LEU A 82 -13.16 -2.52 3.26
CA LEU A 82 -14.01 -1.43 3.74
C LEU A 82 -13.71 -1.10 5.21
N HIS A 83 -13.54 -2.12 6.05
CA HIS A 83 -13.15 -1.94 7.44
C HIS A 83 -11.78 -1.25 7.53
N ARG A 84 -10.78 -1.73 6.78
CA ARG A 84 -9.45 -1.12 6.70
C ARG A 84 -9.50 0.35 6.25
N ALA A 85 -10.30 0.66 5.23
CA ALA A 85 -10.51 2.02 4.74
C ALA A 85 -11.11 2.94 5.83
N ARG A 86 -12.11 2.46 6.58
CA ARG A 86 -12.71 3.19 7.70
C ARG A 86 -11.72 3.43 8.83
N LEU A 87 -10.89 2.45 9.15
CA LEU A 87 -9.83 2.61 10.15
C LEU A 87 -8.82 3.66 9.73
N HIS A 88 -8.34 3.62 8.49
CA HIS A 88 -7.39 4.62 7.99
C HIS A 88 -7.99 6.03 7.95
N ALA A 89 -9.27 6.18 7.59
CA ALA A 89 -9.97 7.46 7.63
C ALA A 89 -10.11 8.04 9.05
N LYS A 90 -10.14 7.18 10.09
CA LYS A 90 -10.10 7.63 11.50
C LYS A 90 -8.71 8.13 11.90
N LEU A 91 -7.65 7.54 11.36
CA LEU A 91 -6.27 7.93 11.66
C LEU A 91 -5.89 9.26 11.01
N ASP A 92 -6.37 9.49 9.78
CA ASP A 92 -6.15 10.73 9.05
C ASP A 92 -7.47 11.25 8.48
N PRO A 93 -8.17 12.15 9.21
CA PRO A 93 -9.41 12.76 8.75
C PRO A 93 -9.27 13.60 7.47
N SER A 94 -8.05 13.97 7.07
CA SER A 94 -7.80 14.73 5.84
C SER A 94 -7.84 13.85 4.59
N VAL A 95 -7.75 12.52 4.73
CA VAL A 95 -7.68 11.58 3.62
C VAL A 95 -9.01 10.89 3.37
N VAL A 96 -9.56 11.13 2.18
CA VAL A 96 -10.81 10.50 1.73
C VAL A 96 -10.55 9.06 1.30
N HIS A 97 -11.09 8.11 2.06
CA HIS A 97 -11.03 6.69 1.76
C HIS A 97 -12.32 6.23 1.07
N ASN A 98 -12.31 6.22 -0.25
CA ASN A 98 -13.47 5.82 -1.07
C ASN A 98 -13.40 4.37 -1.53
N ILE A 99 -14.57 3.81 -1.84
CA ILE A 99 -14.70 2.53 -2.55
C ILE A 99 -14.28 2.74 -4.02
N THR A 100 -13.28 1.98 -4.46
CA THR A 100 -12.72 2.01 -5.82
C THR A 100 -13.02 0.70 -6.56
N LYS A 101 -12.71 0.65 -7.86
CA LYS A 101 -12.87 -0.58 -8.69
C LYS A 101 -12.08 -1.77 -8.14
N LEU A 102 -11.09 -1.54 -7.28
CA LEU A 102 -10.17 -2.54 -6.73
C LEU A 102 -10.53 -2.97 -5.29
N SER A 103 -11.64 -2.48 -4.74
CA SER A 103 -12.03 -2.77 -3.35
C SER A 103 -12.38 -4.25 -3.08
N ASP A 104 -12.54 -5.07 -4.11
CA ASP A 104 -12.77 -6.53 -4.03
C ASP A 104 -11.49 -7.37 -4.21
N LEU A 105 -10.31 -6.74 -4.24
CA LEU A 105 -9.02 -7.41 -4.35
C LEU A 105 -8.33 -7.57 -3.00
N THR A 106 -7.73 -8.74 -2.78
CA THR A 106 -6.79 -8.95 -1.69
C THR A 106 -5.51 -8.14 -1.93
N SER A 107 -4.73 -7.88 -0.87
CA SER A 107 -3.42 -7.24 -1.02
C SER A 107 -2.53 -7.98 -2.03
N THR A 108 -2.50 -9.32 -1.96
CA THR A 108 -1.71 -10.13 -2.89
C THR A 108 -2.20 -10.02 -4.34
N GLU A 109 -3.51 -10.08 -4.59
CA GLU A 109 -4.07 -9.91 -5.94
C GLU A 109 -3.75 -8.51 -6.48
N PHE A 110 -3.90 -7.47 -5.66
CA PHE A 110 -3.56 -6.10 -6.02
C PHE A 110 -2.09 -5.98 -6.45
N HIS A 111 -1.15 -6.44 -5.62
CA HIS A 111 0.29 -6.33 -5.92
C HIS A 111 0.70 -7.11 -7.16
N LYS A 112 0.12 -8.29 -7.39
CA LYS A 112 0.43 -9.11 -8.56
C LYS A 112 -0.04 -8.46 -9.87
N GLY A 113 -1.12 -7.67 -9.83
CA GLY A 113 -1.68 -6.99 -11.00
C GLY A 113 -1.20 -5.55 -11.19
N ALA A 114 -0.59 -4.92 -10.19
CA ALA A 114 -0.37 -3.47 -10.20
C ALA A 114 0.88 -2.99 -10.93
N ILE A 115 1.82 -3.88 -11.24
CA ILE A 115 3.18 -3.50 -11.61
C ILE A 115 3.67 -4.36 -12.79
N THR A 116 4.19 -3.71 -13.82
CA THR A 116 4.89 -4.36 -14.95
C THR A 116 6.26 -4.90 -14.54
N ASN A 117 6.80 -5.82 -15.34
CA ASN A 117 8.17 -6.29 -15.16
C ASN A 117 9.15 -5.11 -15.06
N VAL A 118 10.20 -5.28 -14.28
CA VAL A 118 11.26 -4.28 -14.19
C VAL A 118 11.93 -4.20 -15.56
N LYS A 119 11.94 -3.00 -16.14
CA LYS A 119 12.63 -2.69 -17.40
C LYS A 119 14.03 -2.17 -17.09
N ASP A 120 15.00 -2.50 -17.94
CA ASP A 120 16.38 -2.03 -17.82
C ASP A 120 16.62 -0.89 -18.81
N GLN A 121 17.11 0.24 -18.33
CA GLN A 121 17.47 1.40 -19.14
C GLN A 121 18.86 1.31 -19.78
N GLY A 122 19.69 0.36 -19.33
CA GLY A 122 21.09 0.24 -19.73
C GLY A 122 21.86 1.55 -19.57
N ALA A 123 22.73 1.84 -20.55
CA ALA A 123 23.56 3.03 -20.56
C ALA A 123 22.86 4.28 -21.14
N CYS A 124 21.60 4.18 -21.56
CA CYS A 124 20.92 5.22 -22.33
C CYS A 124 20.65 6.53 -21.55
N GLY A 125 20.80 6.55 -20.22
CA GLY A 125 20.52 7.75 -19.41
C GLY A 125 19.06 8.20 -19.46
N LEU A 126 18.13 7.34 -19.89
CA LEU A 126 16.70 7.63 -20.07
C LEU A 126 15.88 7.39 -18.79
N CYS A 127 16.47 7.48 -17.60
CA CYS A 127 15.80 7.17 -16.33
C CYS A 127 14.48 7.92 -16.16
N TRP A 128 14.40 9.16 -16.66
CA TRP A 128 13.18 9.97 -16.66
C TRP A 128 12.04 9.31 -17.46
N SER A 129 12.34 8.69 -18.60
CA SER A 129 11.35 8.05 -19.46
C SER A 129 10.85 6.73 -18.83
N PHE A 130 11.76 5.93 -18.31
CA PHE A 130 11.44 4.69 -17.58
C PHE A 130 10.62 4.97 -16.32
N SER A 131 10.98 6.01 -15.54
CA SER A 131 10.27 6.41 -14.32
C SER A 131 8.88 6.96 -14.61
N THR A 132 8.76 7.81 -15.64
CA THR A 132 7.48 8.36 -16.08
C THR A 132 6.55 7.27 -16.56
N THR A 133 7.05 6.37 -17.43
CA THR A 133 6.31 5.23 -17.95
C THR A 133 5.75 4.38 -16.81
N ARG A 134 6.59 3.95 -15.87
CA ARG A 134 6.13 3.13 -14.74
C ARG A 134 5.10 3.85 -13.85
N SER A 135 5.25 5.16 -13.67
CA SER A 135 4.28 5.97 -12.92
C SER A 135 2.93 6.03 -13.64
N LEU A 136 2.93 6.21 -14.96
CA LEU A 136 1.73 6.22 -15.79
C LEU A 136 1.07 4.84 -15.85
N GLU A 137 1.84 3.76 -15.97
CA GLU A 137 1.35 2.39 -15.93
C GLU A 137 0.62 2.10 -14.60
N GLY A 138 1.22 2.49 -13.46
CA GLY A 138 0.61 2.34 -12.14
C GLY A 138 -0.64 3.20 -11.96
N ALA A 139 -0.62 4.45 -12.40
CA ALA A 139 -1.78 5.34 -12.37
C ALA A 139 -2.92 4.80 -13.25
N HIS A 140 -2.59 4.27 -14.43
CA HIS A 140 -3.53 3.62 -15.31
C HIS A 140 -4.18 2.41 -14.64
N TYR A 141 -3.39 1.53 -14.02
CA TYR A 141 -3.92 0.38 -13.28
C TYR A 141 -4.86 0.79 -12.15
N LEU A 142 -4.55 1.85 -11.40
CA LEU A 142 -5.44 2.35 -10.35
C LEU A 142 -6.78 2.87 -10.91
N ALA A 143 -6.76 3.47 -12.10
CA ALA A 143 -7.94 4.03 -12.74
C ALA A 143 -8.81 2.96 -13.43
N THR A 144 -8.18 2.04 -14.17
CA THR A 144 -8.87 1.09 -15.05
C THR A 144 -8.94 -0.32 -14.46
N GLY A 145 -8.03 -0.68 -13.56
CA GLY A 145 -7.80 -2.06 -13.12
C GLY A 145 -7.10 -2.93 -14.17
N GLU A 146 -6.59 -2.32 -15.25
CA GLU A 146 -5.89 -2.99 -16.33
C GLU A 146 -4.42 -2.59 -16.30
N LEU A 147 -3.53 -3.58 -16.43
CA LEU A 147 -2.09 -3.33 -16.49
C LEU A 147 -1.64 -3.34 -17.95
N GLY A 148 -1.09 -2.21 -18.41
CA GLY A 148 -0.45 -2.08 -19.71
C GLY A 148 1.03 -1.77 -19.55
N SER A 149 1.87 -2.27 -20.46
CA SER A 149 3.26 -1.84 -20.58
C SER A 149 3.34 -0.76 -21.66
N LEU A 150 3.78 0.44 -21.31
CA LEU A 150 3.97 1.54 -22.28
C LEU A 150 5.40 1.49 -22.85
N SER A 151 5.62 2.23 -23.94
CA SER A 151 6.94 2.33 -24.58
C SER A 151 7.67 3.59 -24.11
N GLU A 152 8.83 3.40 -23.49
CA GLU A 152 9.74 4.49 -23.12
C GLU A 152 10.22 5.25 -24.35
N GLN A 153 10.38 4.57 -25.49
CA GLN A 153 10.81 5.19 -26.75
C GLN A 153 9.76 6.16 -27.27
N GLN A 154 8.46 5.84 -27.16
CA GLN A 154 7.40 6.76 -27.59
C GLN A 154 7.48 8.10 -26.82
N LEU A 155 7.81 8.04 -25.53
CA LEU A 155 7.97 9.24 -24.71
C LEU A 155 9.23 10.03 -25.11
N VAL A 156 10.33 9.35 -25.44
CA VAL A 156 11.57 9.98 -25.92
C VAL A 156 11.39 10.64 -27.30
N ASP A 157 10.67 9.99 -28.22
CA ASP A 157 10.43 10.53 -29.56
C ASP A 157 9.59 11.82 -29.53
N CYS A 158 8.77 12.01 -28.49
CA CYS A 158 7.98 13.22 -28.29
C CYS A 158 8.76 14.37 -27.64
N ASP A 159 9.90 14.09 -27.00
CA ASP A 159 10.69 15.12 -26.32
C ASP A 159 11.68 15.78 -27.29
N HIS A 160 11.24 16.89 -27.88
CA HIS A 160 12.04 17.68 -28.81
C HIS A 160 12.87 18.78 -28.12
N VAL A 161 12.66 19.02 -26.82
CA VAL A 161 13.30 20.12 -26.08
C VAL A 161 14.53 19.66 -25.31
N VAL A 162 14.56 18.39 -24.89
CA VAL A 162 15.74 17.78 -24.26
C VAL A 162 16.42 16.84 -25.24
N SER A 163 17.10 17.40 -26.24
CA SER A 163 18.09 16.64 -27.01
C SER A 163 19.26 16.27 -26.08
N CYS A 164 19.12 15.18 -25.32
CA CYS A 164 20.21 14.48 -24.64
C CYS A 164 21.22 15.42 -23.93
N LEU A 165 20.91 15.87 -22.70
CA LEU A 165 21.98 16.30 -21.78
C LEU A 165 22.95 15.11 -21.61
N GLY A 166 24.02 15.10 -22.40
CA GLY A 166 25.14 14.16 -22.31
C GLY A 166 25.13 13.01 -23.31
N THR A 167 24.30 11.99 -23.11
CA THR A 167 24.56 10.64 -23.68
C THR A 167 23.31 9.84 -24.02
N GLY A 168 22.15 10.47 -24.18
CA GLY A 168 20.95 9.77 -24.66
C GLY A 168 21.29 9.00 -25.94
N CYS A 169 20.83 7.74 -26.03
CA CYS A 169 21.36 6.70 -26.91
C CYS A 169 21.65 7.22 -28.32
N ARG A 170 22.82 7.83 -28.52
CA ARG A 170 23.33 8.13 -29.85
C ARG A 170 23.52 6.74 -30.47
N HIS A 171 23.32 6.58 -31.76
CA HIS A 171 23.71 5.37 -32.51
C HIS A 171 23.07 3.99 -32.14
N GLY A 172 21.83 3.93 -31.66
CA GLY A 172 21.08 2.66 -31.68
C GLY A 172 21.35 1.68 -30.53
N LEU A 173 21.78 2.19 -29.36
CA LEU A 173 21.99 1.39 -28.16
C LEU A 173 20.77 1.39 -27.23
N TRP A 174 19.57 1.09 -27.74
CA TRP A 174 18.50 0.70 -26.83
C TRP A 174 18.95 -0.53 -26.02
N PRO A 175 18.60 -0.64 -24.74
CA PRO A 175 18.74 -1.90 -24.02
C PRO A 175 17.92 -2.96 -24.78
N ASN A 176 18.63 -3.94 -25.35
CA ASN A 176 18.07 -5.14 -25.99
C ASN A 176 17.44 -6.05 -24.94
#